data_AF-A0A2X3E6V0-F1
#
_entry.id   AF-A0A2X3E6V0-F1
#
_cell.length_a   1.000
_cell.length_b   1.000
_cell.length_c   1.000
_cell.angle_alpha   90.00
_cell.angle_beta   90.00
_cell.angle_gamma   90.00
#
_symmetry.space_group_name_H-M   'P 1'
#
loop_
_entity.id
_entity.type
_entity.pdbx_description
1 polymer ?
#
loop_
_entity_poly.entity_id
_entity_poly.type
_entity_poly.pdbx_seq_one_letter_code
_entity_poly.pdbx_strand_id
1 'polypeptide(L)'
;MFLFRVSKIFKKRNEGKLTTKEGFTLIELTVVLAVMAIILMVIAPNFSSVKDSAKAKVDKQNCAAIERSVEMLLAEDAISSSVTNIKITSSNGNVQVSGISDNTSKSKLEDLLEDLDKPQSGDSYNVDIEKGRKVTVSIV
;
A
#
# COMPACT_ATOMS: atom_id res chain seq x y z
N MET A 1 89.02 -23.53 12.52
CA MET A 1 88.34 -24.62 13.26
C MET A 1 86.93 -24.12 13.60
N PHE A 2 85.97 -24.41 12.72
CA PHE A 2 84.58 -23.94 12.82
C PHE A 2 83.78 -24.86 13.75
N LEU A 3 83.24 -24.32 14.85
CA LEU A 3 82.27 -25.02 15.70
C LEU A 3 80.86 -24.72 15.17
N PHE A 4 80.32 -25.63 14.35
CA PHE A 4 78.90 -25.64 14.00
C PHE A 4 78.09 -26.12 15.21
N ARG A 5 77.42 -25.20 15.91
CA ARG A 5 76.42 -25.54 16.93
C ARG A 5 75.06 -25.68 16.23
N VAL A 6 74.67 -26.91 15.90
CA VAL A 6 73.34 -27.19 15.35
C VAL A 6 72.33 -27.13 16.51
N SER A 7 71.59 -26.02 16.61
CA SER A 7 70.42 -25.93 17.48
C SER A 7 69.28 -26.73 16.85
N LYS A 8 68.74 -27.73 17.56
CA LYS A 8 67.57 -28.49 17.13
C LYS A 8 66.35 -27.56 17.11
N ILE A 9 66.01 -27.05 15.93
CA ILE A 9 64.73 -26.37 15.68
C ILE A 9 63.66 -27.47 15.57
N PHE A 10 63.02 -27.79 16.70
CA PHE A 10 61.78 -28.58 16.68
C PHE A 10 60.65 -27.71 16.12
N LYS A 11 60.38 -27.87 14.82
CA LYS A 11 59.20 -27.29 14.16
C LYS A 11 57.95 -27.98 14.69
N LYS A 12 57.24 -27.34 15.62
CA LYS A 12 55.91 -27.76 16.07
C LYS A 12 55.00 -27.75 14.83
N ARG A 13 54.64 -28.93 14.31
CA ARG A 13 53.64 -29.05 13.25
C ARG A 13 52.31 -28.64 13.89
N ASN A 14 51.69 -27.58 13.37
CA ASN A 14 50.31 -27.27 13.70
C ASN A 14 49.45 -28.36 13.06
N GLU A 15 49.22 -29.42 13.81
CA GLU A 15 48.18 -30.40 13.53
C GLU A 15 46.87 -29.65 13.70
N GLY A 16 46.38 -29.06 12.59
CA GLY A 16 45.06 -28.47 12.54
C GLY A 16 44.07 -29.57 12.87
N LYS A 17 43.61 -29.60 14.12
CA LYS A 17 42.56 -30.50 14.60
C LYS A 17 41.37 -30.29 13.66
N LEU A 18 41.15 -31.20 12.72
CA LEU A 18 39.97 -31.21 11.86
C LEU A 18 38.79 -31.48 12.79
N THR A 19 38.20 -30.41 13.31
CA THR A 19 36.93 -30.51 14.02
C THR A 19 35.92 -30.96 12.97
N THR A 20 35.46 -32.19 13.07
CA THR A 20 34.33 -32.70 12.30
C THR A 20 33.15 -31.79 12.63
N LYS A 21 32.89 -30.81 11.77
CA LYS A 21 31.65 -30.07 11.83
C LYS A 21 30.60 -31.02 11.28
N GLU A 22 29.65 -31.39 12.12
CA GLU A 22 28.46 -32.09 11.65
C GLU A 22 27.79 -31.18 10.61
N GLY A 23 27.92 -31.58 9.35
CA GLY A 23 27.37 -30.88 8.20
C GLY A 23 25.97 -31.40 7.91
N PHE A 24 25.12 -30.53 7.38
CA PHE A 24 23.80 -30.91 6.92
C PHE A 24 23.91 -31.90 5.75
N THR A 25 23.13 -32.97 5.76
CA THR A 25 23.17 -33.95 4.67
C THR A 25 22.45 -33.41 3.44
N LEU A 26 22.89 -33.83 2.24
CA LEU A 26 22.20 -33.44 1.00
C LEU A 26 20.75 -33.95 0.97
N ILE A 27 20.48 -35.10 1.60
CA ILE A 27 19.15 -35.69 1.66
C ILE A 27 18.20 -34.90 2.56
N GLU A 28 18.68 -34.35 3.68
CA GLU A 28 17.86 -33.48 4.51
C GLU A 28 17.46 -32.21 3.77
N LEU A 29 18.36 -31.65 2.94
CA LEU A 29 18.04 -30.46 2.16
C LEU A 29 17.00 -30.73 1.06
N THR A 30 17.13 -31.84 0.35
CA THR A 30 16.21 -32.17 -0.73
C THR A 30 14.82 -32.52 -0.21
N VAL A 31 14.72 -33.25 0.90
CA VAL A 31 13.42 -33.57 1.53
C VAL A 31 12.72 -32.30 2.01
N VAL A 32 13.45 -31.36 2.62
CA VAL A 32 12.87 -30.08 3.07
C VAL A 32 12.36 -29.26 1.89
N LEU A 33 13.14 -29.13 0.82
CA LEU A 33 12.71 -28.42 -0.39
C LEU A 33 11.47 -29.08 -1.03
N ALA A 34 11.40 -30.42 -1.03
CA ALA A 34 10.26 -31.16 -1.54
C ALA A 34 8.98 -30.86 -0.74
N VAL A 35 9.05 -30.87 0.60
CA VAL A 35 7.89 -30.56 1.45
C VAL A 35 7.49 -29.09 1.35
N MET A 36 8.45 -28.15 1.32
CA MET A 36 8.16 -26.72 1.13
C MET A 36 7.45 -26.45 -0.20
N ALA A 37 7.84 -27.13 -1.28
CA ALA A 37 7.20 -26.98 -2.59
C ALA A 37 5.70 -27.39 -2.55
N ILE A 38 5.38 -28.48 -1.86
CA ILE A 38 3.98 -28.94 -1.70
C ILE A 38 3.17 -27.93 -0.89
N ILE A 39 3.72 -27.45 0.22
CA ILE A 39 3.05 -26.49 1.10
C ILE A 39 2.75 -25.19 0.33
N LEU A 40 3.74 -24.65 -0.39
CA LEU A 40 3.58 -23.42 -1.17
C LEU A 40 2.51 -23.54 -2.27
N MET A 41 2.35 -24.72 -2.86
CA MET A 41 1.33 -24.97 -3.88
C MET A 41 -0.10 -24.93 -3.30
N VAL A 42 -0.29 -25.41 -2.08
CA VAL A 42 -1.62 -25.50 -1.44
C VAL A 42 -1.99 -24.22 -0.69
N ILE A 43 -1.00 -23.55 -0.09
CA ILE A 43 -1.24 -22.44 0.86
C ILE A 43 -1.50 -21.10 0.19
N ALA A 44 -1.25 -20.93 -1.11
CA ALA A 44 -1.34 -19.63 -1.78
C ALA A 44 -2.69 -18.90 -1.44
N PRO A 45 -2.66 -17.84 -0.63
CA PRO A 45 -3.88 -17.10 -0.32
C PRO A 45 -4.33 -16.34 -1.57
N ASN A 46 -5.65 -16.30 -1.79
CA ASN A 46 -6.22 -15.55 -2.91
C ASN A 46 -6.13 -14.03 -2.63
N PHE A 47 -4.95 -13.46 -2.87
CA PHE A 47 -4.69 -12.03 -2.72
C PHE A 47 -5.51 -11.18 -3.70
N SER A 48 -5.97 -11.74 -4.83
CA SER A 48 -6.72 -10.98 -5.82
C SER A 48 -8.06 -10.52 -5.26
N SER A 49 -8.87 -11.45 -4.73
CA SER A 49 -10.19 -11.11 -4.20
C SER A 49 -10.13 -10.20 -2.97
N VAL A 50 -9.12 -10.39 -2.11
CA VAL A 50 -8.89 -9.52 -0.94
C VAL A 50 -8.49 -8.13 -1.37
N LYS A 51 -7.62 -7.99 -2.39
CA LYS A 51 -7.23 -6.71 -2.96
C LYS A 51 -8.43 -5.99 -3.56
N ASP A 52 -9.24 -6.67 -4.37
CA ASP A 52 -10.42 -6.06 -5.00
C ASP A 52 -11.46 -5.63 -3.96
N SER A 53 -11.67 -6.45 -2.92
CA SER A 53 -12.55 -6.11 -1.80
C SER A 53 -12.03 -4.92 -0.99
N ALA A 54 -10.71 -4.84 -0.76
CA ALA A 54 -10.09 -3.72 -0.06
C ALA A 54 -10.24 -2.42 -0.85
N LYS A 55 -9.99 -2.46 -2.17
CA LYS A 55 -10.21 -1.32 -3.07
C LYS A 55 -11.64 -0.82 -3.01
N ALA A 56 -12.62 -1.72 -3.17
CA ALA A 56 -14.03 -1.37 -3.09
C ALA A 56 -14.44 -0.80 -1.73
N LYS A 57 -13.80 -1.26 -0.64
CA LYS A 57 -14.06 -0.74 0.72
C LYS A 57 -13.50 0.67 0.90
N VAL A 58 -12.28 0.94 0.44
CA VAL A 58 -11.68 2.28 0.45
C VAL A 58 -12.54 3.24 -0.36
N ASP A 59 -12.90 2.85 -1.59
CA ASP A 59 -13.74 3.66 -2.46
C ASP A 59 -15.10 3.98 -1.81
N LYS A 60 -15.74 3.00 -1.16
CA LYS A 60 -17.00 3.21 -0.43
C LYS A 60 -16.85 4.18 0.75
N GLN A 61 -15.74 4.09 1.49
CA GLN A 61 -15.45 5.01 2.59
C GLN A 61 -15.24 6.44 2.07
N ASN A 62 -14.50 6.58 0.98
CA ASN A 62 -14.26 7.88 0.33
C ASN A 62 -15.55 8.49 -0.18
N CYS A 63 -16.40 7.72 -0.89
CA CYS A 63 -17.71 8.22 -1.33
C CYS A 63 -18.54 8.76 -0.15
N ALA A 64 -18.56 8.04 0.97
CA ALA A 64 -19.32 8.45 2.14
C ALA A 64 -18.71 9.67 2.88
N ALA A 65 -17.40 9.88 2.77
CA ALA A 65 -16.74 11.08 3.30
C ALA A 65 -17.00 12.30 2.42
N ILE A 66 -16.95 12.12 1.09
CA ILE A 66 -17.30 13.14 0.10
C ILE A 66 -18.76 13.57 0.28
N GLU A 67 -19.68 12.61 0.36
CA GLU A 67 -21.11 12.86 0.53
C GLU A 67 -21.36 13.75 1.76
N ARG A 68 -20.80 13.38 2.92
CA ARG A 68 -20.92 14.16 4.16
C ARG A 68 -20.34 15.57 4.04
N SER A 69 -19.18 15.71 3.40
CA SER A 69 -18.52 17.01 3.26
C SER A 69 -19.32 17.94 2.34
N VAL A 70 -19.85 17.41 1.24
CA VAL A 70 -20.71 18.17 0.32
C VAL A 70 -22.04 18.52 0.98
N GLU A 71 -22.69 17.57 1.69
CA GLU A 71 -23.92 17.84 2.44
C GLU A 71 -23.72 18.92 3.51
N MET A 72 -22.60 18.88 4.25
CA MET A 72 -22.27 19.88 5.25
C MET A 72 -22.13 21.27 4.61
N LEU A 73 -21.36 21.38 3.51
CA LEU A 73 -21.18 22.67 2.83
C LEU A 73 -22.46 23.18 2.15
N LEU A 74 -23.35 22.28 1.73
CA LEU A 74 -24.67 22.65 1.20
C LEU A 74 -25.59 23.16 2.31
N ALA A 75 -25.52 22.56 3.51
CA ALA A 75 -26.27 23.00 4.69
C ALA A 75 -25.77 24.34 5.26
N GLU A 76 -24.47 24.62 5.13
CA GLU A 76 -23.86 25.91 5.49
C GLU A 76 -24.07 27.02 4.45
N ASP A 77 -24.76 26.71 3.33
CA ASP A 77 -24.90 27.58 2.16
C ASP A 77 -23.55 28.02 1.57
N ALA A 78 -22.47 27.29 1.90
CA ALA A 78 -21.14 27.50 1.36
C ALA A 78 -21.08 27.03 -0.10
N ILE A 79 -21.79 25.97 -0.47
CA ILE A 79 -21.99 25.58 -1.87
C ILE A 79 -23.39 26.00 -2.30
N SER A 80 -23.49 26.76 -3.39
CA SER A 80 -24.79 27.17 -3.95
C SER A 80 -25.64 25.97 -4.30
N SER A 81 -26.93 26.01 -3.94
CA SER A 81 -27.94 25.03 -4.33
C SER A 81 -28.14 24.89 -5.84
N SER A 82 -27.57 25.80 -6.65
CA SER A 82 -27.55 25.70 -8.11
C SER A 82 -26.49 24.73 -8.66
N VAL A 83 -25.53 24.31 -7.83
CA VAL A 83 -24.53 23.31 -8.22
C VAL A 83 -25.21 21.94 -8.28
N THR A 84 -25.08 21.27 -9.42
CA THR A 84 -25.72 19.97 -9.66
C THR A 84 -24.72 18.83 -9.81
N ASN A 85 -23.50 19.13 -10.25
CA ASN A 85 -22.46 18.14 -10.54
C ASN A 85 -21.11 18.66 -10.05
N ILE A 86 -20.43 17.87 -9.23
CA ILE A 86 -19.06 18.13 -8.79
C ILE A 86 -18.21 16.92 -9.16
N LYS A 87 -17.09 17.16 -9.84
CA LYS A 87 -16.09 16.12 -10.14
C LYS A 87 -14.90 16.30 -9.21
N ILE A 88 -14.53 15.23 -8.52
CA ILE A 88 -13.38 15.16 -7.62
C ILE A 88 -12.35 14.24 -8.25
N THR A 89 -11.14 14.77 -8.47
CA THR A 89 -10.00 14.03 -9.01
C THR A 89 -8.82 14.16 -8.07
N SER A 90 -7.82 13.29 -8.23
CA SER A 90 -6.53 13.46 -7.58
C SER A 90 -5.50 13.79 -8.65
N SER A 91 -4.80 14.91 -8.51
CA SER A 91 -3.68 15.29 -9.38
C SER A 91 -2.48 15.61 -8.52
N ASN A 92 -1.34 14.99 -8.84
CA ASN A 92 -0.07 15.24 -8.16
C ASN A 92 -0.14 15.02 -6.63
N GLY A 93 -1.02 14.12 -6.18
CA GLY A 93 -1.22 13.82 -4.76
C GLY A 93 -2.10 14.80 -4.01
N ASN A 94 -2.72 15.78 -4.69
CA ASN A 94 -3.72 16.67 -4.11
C ASN A 94 -5.11 16.39 -4.69
N VAL A 95 -6.14 16.59 -3.86
CA VAL A 95 -7.54 16.54 -4.28
C VAL A 95 -7.86 17.81 -5.07
N GLN A 96 -8.52 17.64 -6.22
CA GLN A 96 -9.01 18.72 -7.04
C GLN A 96 -10.51 18.61 -7.25
N VAL A 97 -11.19 19.72 -7.05
CA VAL A 97 -12.64 19.85 -7.19
C VAL A 97 -12.96 20.65 -8.45
N SER A 98 -13.90 20.15 -9.26
CA SER A 98 -14.41 20.81 -10.47
C SER A 98 -15.93 20.84 -10.44
N GLY A 99 -16.55 21.85 -11.06
CA GLY A 99 -18.02 22.00 -11.08
C GLY A 99 -18.59 23.01 -10.07
N ILE A 100 -17.73 23.57 -9.21
CA ILE A 100 -18.04 24.73 -8.35
C ILE A 100 -17.39 25.97 -8.97
N SER A 101 -18.17 27.04 -9.16
CA SER A 101 -17.67 28.28 -9.78
C SER A 101 -17.05 29.26 -8.76
N ASP A 102 -17.42 29.15 -7.48
CA ASP A 102 -16.82 29.93 -6.39
C ASP A 102 -15.51 29.29 -5.90
N ASN A 103 -14.42 30.05 -5.94
CA ASN A 103 -13.10 29.55 -5.57
C ASN A 103 -12.94 29.31 -4.05
N THR A 104 -13.70 30.03 -3.22
CA THR A 104 -13.65 29.88 -1.76
C THR A 104 -14.29 28.57 -1.35
N SER A 105 -15.49 28.29 -1.88
CA SER A 105 -16.23 27.06 -1.65
C SER A 105 -15.51 25.84 -2.21
N LYS A 106 -14.86 26.02 -3.37
CA LYS A 106 -13.99 25.01 -3.96
C LYS A 106 -12.82 24.68 -3.02
N SER A 107 -12.06 25.69 -2.57
CA SER A 107 -10.93 25.49 -1.66
C SER A 107 -11.36 24.82 -0.35
N LYS A 108 -12.48 25.25 0.25
CA LYS A 108 -13.02 24.62 1.46
C LYS A 108 -13.32 23.15 1.26
N LEU A 109 -13.90 22.78 0.12
CA LEU A 109 -14.17 21.38 -0.18
C LEU A 109 -12.89 20.60 -0.47
N GLU A 110 -11.89 21.21 -1.11
CA GLU A 110 -10.56 20.61 -1.30
C GLU A 110 -9.87 20.35 0.05
N ASP A 111 -9.90 21.33 0.97
CA ASP A 111 -9.32 21.21 2.31
C ASP A 111 -10.00 20.12 3.15
N LEU A 112 -11.34 20.02 3.10
CA LEU A 112 -12.08 18.97 3.81
C LEU A 112 -11.80 17.56 3.28
N LEU A 113 -11.27 17.46 2.06
CA LEU A 113 -11.03 16.21 1.38
C LEU A 113 -9.54 15.92 1.17
N GLU A 114 -8.63 16.73 1.73
CA GLU A 114 -7.18 16.61 1.53
C GLU A 114 -6.64 15.20 1.86
N ASP A 115 -7.18 14.58 2.91
CA ASP A 115 -6.78 13.26 3.40
C ASP A 115 -7.40 12.10 2.60
N LEU A 116 -8.23 12.35 1.59
CA LEU A 116 -8.86 11.28 0.84
C LEU A 116 -7.89 10.57 -0.10
N ASP A 117 -7.90 9.24 -0.01
CA ASP A 117 -7.23 8.39 -0.98
C ASP A 117 -7.79 8.61 -2.38
N LYS A 118 -6.91 8.51 -3.39
CA LYS A 118 -7.35 8.48 -4.79
C LYS A 118 -8.30 7.29 -5.04
N PRO A 119 -9.20 7.38 -6.03
CA PRO A 119 -10.05 6.26 -6.42
C PRO A 119 -9.23 5.00 -6.73
N GLN A 120 -9.71 3.85 -6.28
CA GLN A 120 -9.04 2.56 -6.42
C GLN A 120 -9.60 1.70 -7.55
N SER A 121 -10.84 1.98 -7.97
CA SER A 121 -11.60 1.26 -8.99
C SER A 121 -12.00 2.12 -10.20
N GLY A 122 -11.59 3.39 -10.25
CA GLY A 122 -11.89 4.33 -11.34
C GLY A 122 -10.89 5.50 -11.37
N ASP A 123 -11.23 6.57 -12.10
CA ASP A 123 -10.37 7.74 -12.30
C ASP A 123 -10.81 8.95 -11.47
N SER A 124 -12.11 9.03 -11.13
CA SER A 124 -12.67 10.16 -10.40
C SER A 124 -13.91 9.80 -9.58
N TYR A 125 -14.30 10.68 -8.65
CA TYR A 125 -15.62 10.64 -8.02
C TYR A 125 -16.50 11.72 -8.66
N ASN A 126 -17.68 11.35 -9.13
CA ASN A 126 -18.74 12.27 -9.51
C ASN A 126 -19.74 12.41 -8.37
N VAL A 127 -20.09 13.65 -8.04
CA VAL A 127 -21.07 13.98 -7.03
C VAL A 127 -22.26 14.63 -7.71
N ASP A 128 -23.40 13.96 -7.65
CA ASP A 128 -24.68 14.40 -8.18
C ASP A 128 -25.50 15.00 -7.03
N ILE A 129 -25.93 16.26 -7.19
CA ILE A 129 -26.75 16.97 -6.21
C ILE A 129 -28.16 17.15 -6.78
N GLU A 130 -29.09 16.34 -6.29
CA GLU A 130 -30.50 16.41 -6.68
C GLU A 130 -31.24 17.46 -5.84
N LYS A 131 -31.79 18.47 -6.53
CA LYS A 131 -32.65 19.52 -5.95
C LYS A 131 -32.02 20.24 -4.73
N GLY A 132 -30.68 20.36 -4.70
CA GLY A 132 -29.95 21.05 -3.64
C GLY A 132 -30.10 20.41 -2.25
N ARG A 133 -30.44 19.12 -2.14
CA ARG A 133 -30.59 18.45 -0.84
C ARG A 133 -30.10 17.02 -0.78
N LYS A 134 -30.22 16.27 -1.87
CA LYS A 134 -29.80 14.87 -1.89
C LYS A 134 -28.49 14.78 -2.67
N VAL A 135 -27.45 14.33 -1.99
CA VAL A 135 -26.13 14.12 -2.58
C VAL A 135 -25.99 12.64 -2.92
N THR A 136 -25.41 12.31 -4.06
CA THR A 136 -25.10 10.93 -4.44
C THR A 136 -23.73 10.91 -5.08
N VAL A 137 -22.86 10.00 -4.63
CA VAL A 137 -21.47 9.91 -5.09
C VAL A 137 -21.28 8.61 -5.87
N SER A 138 -20.78 8.74 -7.09
CA SER A 138 -20.49 7.62 -7.99
C SER A 138 -19.02 7.66 -8.43
N ILE A 139 -18.39 6.50 -8.55
CA ILE A 139 -17.05 6.38 -9.12
C ILE A 139 -17.17 6.33 -10.63
N VAL A 140 -16.31 7.07 -11.33
CA VAL A 140 -16.23 7.13 -12.79
C VAL A 140 -14.84 6.71 -13.24
#